data_AF-A0A0S7WY14-F1
#
_entry.id   AF-A0A0S7WY14-F1
#
_cell.length_a   1.000
_cell.length_b   1.000
_cell.length_c   1.000
_cell.angle_alpha   90.00
_cell.angle_beta   90.00
_cell.angle_gamma   90.00
#
_symmetry.space_group_name_H-M   'P 1'
#
loop_
_entity.id
_entity.type
_entity.pdbx_description
1 polymer ?
#
loop_
_entity_poly.entity_id
_entity_poly.type
_entity_poly.pdbx_seq_one_letter_code
_entity_poly.pdbx_strand_id
1 'polypeptide(L)'
;MEENNKKYPEGHFVGMWMGIGITIFTGVGVPIAFATGNPGLLGIGPALGISIGLAIGSGIEAKYKKEGKIRPLTEEEKKRKKIAVTAGVVILLLGALFFLLRFLRI
;
A
#
# COMPACT_ATOMS: atom_id res chain seq x y z
N MET A 1 3.10 -17.42 32.52
CA MET A 1 3.32 -16.90 31.15
C MET A 1 2.24 -15.86 30.92
N GLU A 2 2.58 -14.58 30.97
CA GLU A 2 1.62 -13.51 30.64
C GLU A 2 1.26 -13.65 29.16
N GLU A 3 0.07 -14.16 28.89
CA GLU A 3 -0.49 -14.19 27.55
C GLU A 3 -0.68 -12.73 27.12
N ASN A 4 0.29 -12.23 26.36
CA ASN A 4 0.38 -10.84 25.93
C ASN A 4 -0.85 -10.56 25.04
N ASN A 5 -1.93 -10.05 25.65
CA ASN A 5 -3.25 -9.81 25.05
C ASN A 5 -3.22 -8.59 24.11
N LYS A 6 -2.17 -8.51 23.28
CA LYS A 6 -1.91 -7.41 22.37
C LYS A 6 -2.85 -7.53 21.19
N LYS A 7 -3.78 -6.59 21.09
CA LYS A 7 -4.67 -6.45 19.93
C LYS A 7 -4.08 -5.49 18.91
N TYR A 8 -4.14 -5.87 17.65
CA TYR A 8 -3.68 -5.07 16.52
C TYR A 8 -4.85 -4.32 15.88
N PRO A 9 -4.67 -3.07 15.44
CA PRO A 9 -5.69 -2.37 14.67
C PRO A 9 -5.95 -3.08 13.34
N GLU A 10 -7.19 -3.00 12.87
CA GLU A 10 -7.58 -3.47 11.54
C GLU A 10 -6.72 -2.81 10.43
N GLY A 11 -6.25 -3.63 9.49
CA GLY A 11 -5.35 -3.27 8.41
C GLY A 11 -3.87 -3.25 8.78
N HIS A 12 -3.49 -3.57 10.02
CA HIS A 12 -2.08 -3.54 10.46
C HIS A 12 -1.20 -4.47 9.62
N PHE A 13 -1.59 -5.75 9.50
CA PHE A 13 -0.79 -6.73 8.77
C PHE A 13 -0.89 -6.52 7.27
N VAL A 14 -2.07 -6.17 6.74
CA VAL A 14 -2.23 -5.80 5.34
C VAL A 14 -1.29 -4.65 4.96
N GLY A 15 -1.31 -3.55 5.71
CA GLY A 15 -0.46 -2.38 5.44
C GLY A 15 1.03 -2.70 5.53
N MET A 16 1.44 -3.48 6.54
CA MET A 16 2.83 -3.90 6.71
C MET A 16 3.32 -4.75 5.52
N TRP A 17 2.55 -5.78 5.13
CA TRP A 17 2.95 -6.66 4.03
C TRP A 17 2.87 -5.98 2.66
N MET A 18 1.92 -5.07 2.45
CA MET A 18 1.93 -4.19 1.27
C MET A 18 3.20 -3.35 1.20
N GLY A 19 3.63 -2.72 2.31
CA GLY A 19 4.86 -1.91 2.34
C GLY A 19 6.13 -2.72 2.05
N ILE A 20 6.22 -3.92 2.63
CA ILE A 20 7.31 -4.87 2.36
C ILE A 20 7.30 -5.28 0.89
N GLY A 21 6.13 -5.68 0.36
CA GLY A 21 5.97 -6.08 -1.04
C GLY A 21 6.38 -4.98 -2.00
N ILE A 22 5.88 -3.75 -1.80
CA ILE A 22 6.27 -2.60 -2.63
C ILE A 22 7.78 -2.42 -2.60
N THR A 23 8.42 -2.43 -1.43
CA THR A 23 9.86 -2.20 -1.31
C THR A 23 10.67 -3.25 -2.07
N ILE A 24 10.37 -4.54 -1.88
CA ILE A 24 11.09 -5.65 -2.52
C ILE A 24 10.91 -5.59 -4.04
N PHE A 25 9.66 -5.53 -4.52
CA PHE A 25 9.38 -5.62 -5.95
C PHE A 25 9.74 -4.33 -6.70
N THR A 26 9.66 -3.17 -6.06
CA THR A 26 10.16 -1.91 -6.64
C THR A 26 11.69 -1.91 -6.72
N GLY A 27 12.36 -2.43 -5.68
CA GLY A 27 13.82 -2.58 -5.66
C GLY A 27 14.37 -3.39 -6.81
N VAL A 28 13.61 -4.34 -7.35
CA VAL A 28 13.96 -5.13 -8.54
C VAL A 28 13.39 -4.52 -9.83
N GLY A 29 12.13 -4.07 -9.81
CA GLY A 29 11.44 -3.58 -11.00
C GLY A 29 12.02 -2.29 -11.57
N VAL A 30 12.49 -1.38 -10.72
CA VAL A 30 13.10 -0.11 -11.17
C VAL A 30 14.41 -0.36 -11.94
N PRO A 31 15.39 -1.13 -11.42
CA PRO A 31 16.58 -1.49 -12.20
C PRO A 31 16.26 -2.13 -13.55
N ILE A 32 15.25 -3.01 -13.63
CA ILE A 32 14.85 -3.63 -14.90
C ILE A 32 14.33 -2.58 -15.89
N ALA A 33 13.51 -1.62 -15.44
CA ALA A 33 13.02 -0.55 -16.28
C ALA A 33 14.17 0.29 -16.87
N PHE A 34 15.19 0.60 -16.07
CA PHE A 34 16.39 1.30 -16.54
C PHE A 34 17.24 0.43 -17.48
N ALA A 35 17.49 -0.84 -17.14
CA ALA A 35 18.30 -1.75 -17.94
C ALA A 35 17.70 -2.02 -19.34
N THR A 36 16.37 -2.03 -19.43
CA THR A 36 15.64 -2.22 -20.70
C THR A 36 15.38 -0.92 -21.45
N GLY A 37 15.68 0.25 -20.86
CA GLY A 37 15.35 1.55 -21.42
C GLY A 37 13.84 1.80 -21.56
N ASN A 38 12.99 1.00 -20.90
CA ASN A 38 11.54 1.09 -20.99
C ASN A 38 10.94 1.67 -19.70
N PRO A 39 10.66 2.99 -19.64
CA PRO A 39 10.09 3.62 -18.46
C PRO A 39 8.68 3.11 -18.14
N GLY A 40 7.97 2.48 -19.08
CA GLY A 40 6.68 1.85 -18.83
C GLY A 40 6.74 0.70 -17.82
N LEU A 41 7.91 0.09 -17.61
CA LEU A 41 8.09 -1.00 -16.64
C LEU A 41 8.24 -0.51 -15.20
N LEU A 42 8.42 0.80 -14.97
CA LEU A 42 8.58 1.37 -13.63
C LEU A 42 7.40 1.06 -12.69
N GLY A 43 6.18 0.96 -13.23
CA GLY A 43 4.98 0.67 -12.46
C GLY A 43 4.80 -0.79 -12.06
N ILE A 44 5.49 -1.72 -12.72
CA ILE A 44 5.25 -3.17 -12.53
C ILE A 44 5.69 -3.63 -11.14
N GLY A 45 6.86 -3.19 -10.68
CA GLY A 45 7.39 -3.54 -9.36
C GLY A 45 6.41 -3.16 -8.23
N PRO A 46 6.02 -1.89 -8.10
CA PRO A 46 5.03 -1.47 -7.11
C PRO A 46 3.70 -2.23 -7.22
N ALA A 47 3.17 -2.45 -8.43
CA ALA A 47 1.89 -3.13 -8.64
C ALA A 47 1.93 -4.61 -8.18
N LEU A 48 3.00 -5.33 -8.52
CA LEU A 48 3.22 -6.71 -8.04
C LEU A 48 3.40 -6.74 -6.52
N GLY A 49 4.18 -5.80 -5.98
CA GLY A 49 4.40 -5.68 -4.54
C GLY A 49 3.11 -5.45 -3.76
N ILE A 50 2.23 -4.57 -4.25
CA ILE A 50 0.90 -4.35 -3.67
C ILE A 50 0.07 -5.64 -3.71
N SER A 51 0.01 -6.30 -4.87
CA SER A 51 -0.85 -7.47 -5.08
C SER A 51 -0.46 -8.64 -4.16
N ILE A 52 0.84 -8.93 -4.09
CA ILE A 52 1.37 -10.02 -3.24
C ILE A 52 1.29 -9.64 -1.76
N GLY A 53 1.67 -8.40 -1.41
CA GLY A 53 1.60 -7.91 -0.04
C GLY A 53 0.18 -7.91 0.51
N LEU A 54 -0.81 -7.55 -0.31
CA LEU A 54 -2.23 -7.62 0.03
C LEU A 54 -2.67 -9.07 0.28
N ALA A 55 -2.31 -10.00 -0.62
CA ALA A 55 -2.68 -11.41 -0.47
C ALA A 55 -2.13 -12.01 0.83
N ILE A 56 -0.83 -11.86 1.08
CA ILE A 56 -0.17 -12.37 2.29
C ILE A 56 -0.73 -11.68 3.54
N GLY A 57 -0.79 -10.34 3.51
CA GLY A 57 -1.27 -9.53 4.63
C GLY A 57 -2.69 -9.87 5.02
N SER A 58 -3.58 -10.06 4.03
CA SER A 58 -4.98 -10.45 4.26
C SER A 58 -5.11 -11.84 4.89
N GLY A 59 -4.30 -12.81 4.46
CA GLY A 59 -4.29 -14.16 5.02
C GLY A 59 -3.86 -14.17 6.48
N ILE A 60 -2.80 -13.42 6.82
CA ILE A 60 -2.34 -13.26 8.20
C ILE A 60 -3.39 -12.54 9.03
N GLU A 61 -3.94 -11.43 8.53
CA GLU A 61 -4.94 -10.67 9.27
C GLU A 61 -6.21 -11.50 9.53
N ALA A 62 -6.66 -12.30 8.57
CA ALA A 62 -7.78 -13.23 8.74
C ALA A 62 -7.51 -14.26 9.84
N LYS A 63 -6.28 -14.77 9.95
CA LYS A 63 -5.87 -15.67 11.04
C LYS A 63 -5.97 -14.98 12.40
N TYR A 64 -5.38 -13.79 12.55
CA TYR A 64 -5.42 -13.03 13.81
C TYR A 64 -6.83 -12.55 14.17
N LYS A 65 -7.68 -12.31 13.18
CA LYS A 65 -9.10 -11.97 13.39
C LYS A 65 -9.85 -13.14 14.00
N LYS A 66 -9.61 -14.37 13.53
CA LYS A 66 -10.18 -15.61 14.12
C LYS A 66 -9.71 -15.83 15.56
N GLU A 67 -8.48 -15.45 15.87
CA GLU A 67 -7.89 -15.52 17.21
C GLU A 67 -8.36 -14.39 18.15
N GLY A 68 -9.24 -13.47 17.71
CA GLY A 68 -9.71 -12.35 18.52
C GLY A 68 -8.66 -11.27 18.79
N LYS A 69 -7.55 -11.29 18.05
CA LYS A 69 -6.40 -10.37 18.20
C LYS A 69 -6.49 -9.12 17.33
N ILE A 70 -7.55 -8.96 16.54
CA ILE A 70 -7.81 -7.74 15.75
C ILE A 70 -8.86 -6.90 16.47
N ARG A 71 -8.56 -5.62 16.68
CA ARG A 71 -9.50 -4.62 17.18
C ARG A 71 -9.97 -3.70 16.05
N PRO A 72 -11.21 -3.18 16.11
CA PRO A 72 -11.63 -2.13 15.19
C PRO A 72 -10.78 -0.87 15.37
N LEU A 73 -10.72 -0.07 14.30
CA LEU A 73 -10.09 1.25 14.33
C LEU A 73 -10.87 2.20 15.23
N THR A 74 -10.16 3.05 15.96
CA THR A 74 -10.76 4.17 16.70
C THR A 74 -11.27 5.23 15.72
N GLU A 75 -12.18 6.09 16.16
CA GLU A 75 -12.69 7.18 15.32
C GLU A 75 -11.58 8.14 14.87
N GLU A 76 -10.55 8.34 15.71
CA GLU A 76 -9.36 9.12 15.34
C GLU A 76 -8.53 8.43 14.24
N GLU A 77 -8.29 7.13 14.34
CA GLU A 77 -7.57 6.34 13.34
C GLU A 77 -8.33 6.33 12.00
N LYS A 78 -9.66 6.15 12.05
CA LYS A 78 -10.52 6.25 10.86
C LYS A 78 -10.44 7.63 10.22
N LYS A 79 -10.52 8.69 11.02
CA LYS A 79 -10.42 10.08 10.53
C LYS A 79 -9.05 10.34 9.88
N ARG A 80 -7.96 9.93 10.53
CA ARG A 80 -6.60 10.05 9.95
C ARG A 80 -6.46 9.27 8.66
N LYS A 81 -6.94 8.02 8.61
CA LYS A 81 -6.94 7.19 7.39
C LYS A 81 -7.73 7.85 6.26
N LYS A 82 -8.93 8.37 6.55
CA LYS A 82 -9.77 9.06 5.58
C LYS A 82 -9.08 10.32 5.02
N ILE A 83 -8.48 11.13 5.88
CA ILE A 83 -7.73 12.33 5.47
C ILE A 83 -6.54 11.94 4.59
N ALA A 84 -5.75 10.95 5.00
CA ALA A 84 -4.58 10.49 4.23
C ALA A 84 -4.97 9.95 2.85
N VAL A 85 -6.03 9.12 2.76
CA VAL A 85 -6.53 8.61 1.48
C VAL A 85 -7.06 9.74 0.61
N THR A 86 -7.84 10.67 1.18
CA THR A 86 -8.39 11.80 0.41
C THR A 86 -7.28 12.69 -0.12
N ALA A 87 -6.30 13.04 0.70
CA ALA A 87 -5.14 13.82 0.29
C ALA A 87 -4.34 13.11 -0.82
N GLY A 88 -4.10 11.80 -0.67
CA GLY A 88 -3.40 11.00 -1.68
C GLY A 88 -4.11 10.97 -3.03
N VAL A 89 -5.44 10.80 -3.03
CA VAL A 89 -6.26 10.81 -4.25
C VAL A 89 -6.24 12.19 -4.91
N VAL A 90 -6.36 13.27 -4.12
CA VAL A 90 -6.29 14.65 -4.65
C VAL A 90 -4.92 14.91 -5.29
N ILE A 91 -3.83 14.53 -4.63
CA ILE A 91 -2.47 14.68 -5.18
C ILE A 91 -2.30 13.88 -6.48
N LEU A 92 -2.80 12.64 -6.52
CA LEU A 92 -2.78 11.82 -7.74
C LEU A 92 -3.55 12.46 -8.89
N LEU A 93 -4.77 12.95 -8.64
CA LEU A 93 -5.59 13.61 -9.66
C LEU A 93 -4.94 14.90 -10.17
N LEU A 94 -4.40 15.73 -9.28
CA LEU A 94 -3.68 16.95 -9.66
C LEU A 94 -2.42 16.63 -10.47
N GLY A 95 -1.65 15.62 -10.07
CA GLY A 95 -0.47 15.17 -10.80
C GLY A 95 -0.81 14.63 -12.19
N ALA A 96 -1.87 13.82 -12.30
CA ALA A 96 -2.35 13.31 -13.57
C ALA A 96 -2.88 14.42 -14.48
N LEU A 97 -3.65 15.38 -13.94
CA LEU A 97 -4.13 16.53 -14.68
C LEU A 97 -2.98 17.40 -15.18
N PHE A 98 -2.00 17.72 -14.32
CA PHE A 98 -0.80 18.46 -14.70
C PHE A 98 -0.01 17.75 -15.80
N PHE A 99 0.16 16.42 -15.68
CA PHE A 99 0.81 15.62 -16.71
C PHE A 99 0.05 15.66 -18.04
N LEU A 100 -1.28 15.55 -18.02
CA LEU A 100 -2.12 15.62 -19.21
C LEU A 100 -2.06 16.99 -19.89
N LEU A 101 -2.13 18.08 -19.12
CA LEU A 101 -1.99 19.44 -19.66
C LEU A 101 -0.64 19.60 -20.37
N ARG A 102 0.45 19.15 -19.71
CA ARG A 102 1.79 19.22 -20.28
C ARG A 102 1.95 18.37 -21.54
N PHE A 103 1.33 17.18 -21.56
CA PHE A 103 1.36 16.24 -22.67
C PHE A 103 0.55 16.75 -23.88
N LEU A 104 -0.62 17.33 -23.65
CA LEU A 104 -1.48 17.93 -24.68
C LEU A 104 -0.95 19.27 -25.22
N ARG A 105 0.19 19.77 -24.70
CA ARG A 105 0.77 21.08 -25.04
C ARG A 105 -0.25 22.23 -24.93
N ILE A 106 -1.13 22.15 -23.94
CA ILE A 106 -2.03 23.25 -23.55
C ILE A 106 -1.29 24.13 -22.54
#